data_AF-A3J386-F1
#
_entry.id   AF-A3J386-F1
#
_cell.length_a   1.000
_cell.length_b   1.000
_cell.length_c   1.000
_cell.angle_alpha   90.00
_cell.angle_beta   90.00
_cell.angle_gamma   90.00
#
_symmetry.space_group_name_H-M   'P 1'
#
loop_
_entity.id
_entity.type
_entity.pdbx_description
1 polymer ?
#
loop_
_entity_poly.entity_id
_entity_poly.type
_entity_poly.pdbx_seq_one_letter_code
_entity_poly.pdbx_strand_id
1 'polypeptide(L)'
;MKTKVLIGLFALSLVFSCKQKSEVEENATKTENSEVASPELTSIQLANYSDDNWKNGVGLTFNMLLVDYSKEKFELISKGTELNLPSGEKVPYIGYETQDNYIHIMLADKPTAFQSAIEYPNEITIK
;
A
#
# COMPACT_ATOMS: atom_id res chain seq x y z
N MET A 1 26.42 23.22 -48.85
CA MET A 1 27.07 22.12 -48.12
C MET A 1 26.08 20.96 -48.02
N LYS A 2 26.49 19.77 -48.46
CA LYS A 2 25.71 18.54 -48.46
C LYS A 2 26.27 17.66 -47.34
N THR A 3 25.42 17.20 -46.43
CA THR A 3 25.52 15.86 -45.82
C THR A 3 24.20 15.55 -45.11
N LYS A 4 23.49 14.57 -45.67
CA LYS A 4 22.33 13.92 -45.07
C LYS A 4 22.85 12.89 -44.06
N VAL A 5 22.24 12.81 -42.89
CA VAL A 5 22.44 11.67 -41.97
C VAL A 5 21.10 10.95 -41.87
N LEU A 6 21.07 9.76 -42.45
CA LEU A 6 20.07 8.70 -42.30
C LEU A 6 20.77 7.56 -41.52
N ILE A 7 20.00 6.56 -41.07
CA ILE A 7 20.38 5.30 -40.39
C ILE A 7 19.99 5.34 -38.90
N GLY A 8 19.17 4.45 -38.36
CA GLY A 8 18.56 3.24 -38.91
C GLY A 8 17.74 2.52 -37.84
N LEU A 9 16.59 2.01 -38.26
CA LEU A 9 15.64 1.19 -37.51
C LEU A 9 16.29 -0.17 -37.18
N PHE A 10 16.36 -0.59 -35.92
CA PHE A 10 16.80 -1.93 -35.54
C PHE A 10 15.59 -2.74 -35.03
N ALA A 11 15.00 -3.51 -35.95
CA ALA A 11 14.06 -4.57 -35.60
C ALA A 11 14.87 -5.82 -35.25
N LEU A 12 14.76 -6.29 -34.01
CA LEU A 12 15.39 -7.53 -33.57
C LEU A 12 14.34 -8.64 -33.54
N SER A 13 14.18 -9.32 -34.68
CA SER A 13 13.40 -10.56 -34.80
C SER A 13 14.28 -11.74 -34.41
N LEU A 14 14.04 -12.35 -33.25
CA LEU A 14 14.59 -13.65 -32.91
C LEU A 14 13.63 -14.74 -33.38
N VAL A 15 14.05 -15.43 -34.43
CA VAL A 15 13.40 -16.61 -34.99
C VAL A 15 14.00 -17.83 -34.28
N PHE A 16 13.25 -18.46 -33.38
CA PHE A 16 13.60 -19.79 -32.90
C PHE A 16 12.89 -20.84 -33.76
N SER A 17 13.69 -21.42 -34.66
CA SER A 17 13.34 -22.61 -35.43
C SER A 17 13.56 -23.86 -34.57
N CYS A 18 12.49 -24.44 -34.03
CA CYS A 18 12.48 -25.84 -33.63
C CYS A 18 11.56 -26.61 -34.57
N LYS A 19 12.18 -27.49 -35.36
CA LYS A 19 11.53 -28.34 -36.34
C LYS A 19 11.23 -29.69 -35.68
N GLN A 20 9.97 -30.00 -35.35
CA GLN A 20 9.52 -31.38 -35.27
C GLN A 20 8.01 -31.48 -35.47
N LYS A 21 7.65 -32.34 -36.42
CA LYS A 21 6.31 -32.62 -36.93
C LYS A 21 5.59 -33.58 -35.97
N SER A 22 4.39 -33.23 -35.54
CA SER A 22 3.26 -34.14 -35.31
C SER A 22 1.96 -33.32 -35.31
N GLU A 23 1.11 -33.59 -36.29
CA GLU A 23 -0.30 -33.20 -36.30
C GLU A 23 -1.06 -34.11 -35.33
N VAL A 24 -1.79 -33.54 -34.37
CA VAL A 24 -3.13 -33.94 -33.91
C VAL A 24 -3.73 -32.74 -33.14
N GLU A 25 -5.01 -32.49 -33.41
CA GLU A 25 -6.01 -31.61 -32.75
C GLU A 25 -5.80 -31.47 -31.22
N GLU A 26 -6.07 -30.36 -30.55
CA GLU A 26 -7.37 -29.68 -30.43
C GLU A 26 -7.17 -28.29 -29.77
N ASN A 27 -8.18 -27.44 -29.88
CA ASN A 27 -8.27 -26.01 -29.58
C ASN A 27 -7.69 -25.58 -28.19
N ALA A 28 -6.50 -24.98 -28.18
CA ALA A 28 -5.94 -24.33 -26.99
C ALA A 28 -6.52 -22.91 -26.84
N THR A 29 -7.58 -22.80 -26.06
CA THR A 29 -8.08 -21.55 -25.49
C THR A 29 -6.93 -20.79 -24.83
N LYS A 30 -6.67 -19.61 -25.37
CA LYS A 30 -5.84 -18.53 -24.83
C LYS A 30 -6.08 -18.36 -23.34
N THR A 31 -5.18 -18.88 -22.50
CA THR A 31 -5.13 -18.53 -21.08
C THR A 31 -4.68 -17.08 -20.98
N GLU A 32 -5.68 -16.20 -20.91
CA GLU A 32 -5.48 -14.82 -20.48
C GLU A 32 -4.93 -14.89 -19.06
N ASN A 33 -3.74 -14.32 -18.89
CA ASN A 33 -3.17 -14.04 -17.59
C ASN A 33 -4.02 -12.93 -16.97
N SER A 34 -5.19 -13.31 -16.44
CA SER A 34 -6.00 -12.44 -15.59
C SER A 34 -5.21 -12.21 -14.31
N GLU A 35 -4.46 -11.11 -14.29
CA GLU A 35 -3.98 -10.49 -13.07
C GLU A 35 -5.24 -10.14 -12.26
N VAL A 36 -5.61 -11.05 -11.36
CA VAL A 36 -6.67 -10.80 -10.38
C VAL A 36 -6.13 -9.68 -9.49
N ALA A 37 -6.61 -8.47 -9.71
CA ALA A 37 -6.27 -7.32 -8.89
C ALA A 37 -6.53 -7.68 -7.42
N SER A 38 -5.45 -7.72 -6.62
CA SER A 38 -5.55 -7.87 -5.17
C SER A 38 -6.45 -6.74 -4.64
N PRO A 39 -7.37 -7.00 -3.70
CA PRO A 39 -8.20 -5.95 -3.12
C PRO A 39 -7.32 -4.84 -2.56
N GLU A 40 -7.66 -3.58 -2.87
CA GLU A 40 -6.94 -2.44 -2.34
C GLU A 40 -7.09 -2.39 -0.81
N LEU A 41 -5.96 -2.38 -0.11
CA LEU A 41 -5.94 -2.16 1.32
C LEU A 41 -6.48 -0.75 1.59
N THR A 42 -7.55 -0.65 2.37
CA THR A 42 -8.15 0.64 2.76
C THR A 42 -8.21 0.83 4.27
N SER A 43 -8.05 -0.25 5.04
CA SER A 43 -8.04 -0.23 6.50
C SER A 43 -6.68 -0.60 7.07
N ILE A 44 -6.43 -0.14 8.29
CA ILE A 44 -5.29 -0.49 9.11
C ILE A 44 -5.76 -0.86 10.52
N GLN A 45 -4.91 -1.57 11.25
CA GLN A 45 -4.99 -1.67 12.70
C GLN A 45 -3.74 -1.01 13.28
N LEU A 46 -3.88 -0.40 14.46
CA LEU A 46 -2.73 0.12 15.19
C LEU A 46 -1.83 -1.02 15.66
N ALA A 47 -0.60 -0.69 16.01
CA ALA A 47 0.34 -1.65 16.57
C ALA A 47 -0.21 -2.22 17.89
N ASN A 48 -0.09 -3.53 18.09
CA ASN A 48 -0.34 -4.16 19.39
C ASN A 48 0.83 -3.91 20.34
N TYR A 49 1.06 -2.63 20.68
CA TYR A 49 2.17 -2.16 21.52
C TYR A 49 1.66 -1.31 22.67
N SER A 50 2.17 -1.55 23.87
CA SER A 50 1.88 -0.75 25.06
C SER A 50 3.10 -0.61 25.95
N ASP A 51 3.31 0.58 26.50
CA ASP A 51 4.31 0.92 27.51
C ASP A 51 3.82 2.12 28.35
N ASP A 52 4.72 2.86 29.00
CA ASP A 52 4.36 4.05 29.79
C ASP A 52 3.80 5.23 28.96
N ASN A 53 4.10 5.29 27.66
CA ASN A 53 3.67 6.36 26.75
C ASN A 53 2.64 5.88 25.72
N TRP A 54 2.46 4.57 25.56
CA TRP A 54 1.64 3.96 24.52
C TRP A 54 0.63 2.99 25.12
N LYS A 55 -0.59 3.01 24.59
CA LYS A 55 -1.62 2.02 24.90
C LYS A 55 -2.22 1.48 23.61
N ASN A 56 -1.93 0.22 23.29
CA ASN A 56 -2.44 -0.47 22.10
C ASN A 56 -2.23 0.35 20.81
N GLY A 57 -1.03 0.93 20.67
CA GLY A 57 -0.63 1.78 19.55
C GLY A 57 -1.13 3.23 19.61
N VAL A 58 -1.87 3.62 20.66
CA VAL A 58 -2.31 5.00 20.88
C VAL A 58 -1.34 5.74 21.79
N GLY A 59 -0.90 6.94 21.39
CA GLY A 59 -0.06 7.80 22.22
C GLY A 59 -0.83 8.37 23.41
N LEU A 60 -0.32 8.13 24.63
CA LEU A 60 -0.86 8.67 25.88
C LEU A 60 -0.36 10.09 26.15
N THR A 61 0.92 10.33 25.81
CA THR A 61 1.62 11.62 26.01
C THR A 61 1.88 12.35 24.69
N PHE A 62 1.72 11.66 23.57
CA PHE A 62 1.99 12.16 22.22
C PHE A 62 0.69 12.22 21.39
N ASN A 63 0.55 13.24 20.55
CA ASN A 63 -0.54 13.30 19.57
C ASN A 63 -0.19 12.44 18.36
N MET A 64 -0.03 11.14 18.59
CA MET A 64 0.51 10.21 17.59
C MET A 64 -0.09 8.81 17.74
N LEU A 65 -0.17 8.09 16.63
CA LEU A 65 -0.54 6.68 16.57
C LEU A 65 0.63 5.86 16.02
N LEU A 66 0.78 4.62 16.51
CA LEU A 66 1.72 3.64 16.00
C LEU A 66 1.00 2.61 15.15
N VAL A 67 1.56 2.33 13.98
CA VAL A 67 1.14 1.28 13.07
C VAL A 67 2.36 0.42 12.75
N ASP A 68 2.25 -0.90 12.83
CA ASP A 68 3.36 -1.77 12.40
C ASP A 68 3.69 -1.51 10.93
N TYR A 69 4.97 -1.27 10.64
CA TYR A 69 5.42 -0.97 9.29
C TYR A 69 5.17 -2.17 8.36
N SER A 70 4.49 -1.88 7.25
CA SER A 70 4.57 -2.65 6.02
C SER A 70 4.57 -1.66 4.86
N LYS A 71 5.08 -2.09 3.71
CA LYS A 71 5.11 -1.24 2.52
C LYS A 71 3.70 -0.84 2.11
N GLU A 72 2.73 -1.77 2.16
CA GLU A 72 1.34 -1.50 1.78
C GLU A 72 0.67 -0.48 2.71
N LYS A 73 0.89 -0.62 4.03
CA LYS A 73 0.34 0.33 5.01
C LYS A 73 0.96 1.71 4.86
N PHE A 74 2.28 1.78 4.66
CA PHE A 74 2.96 3.06 4.40
C PHE A 74 2.43 3.73 3.14
N GLU A 75 2.27 2.98 2.05
CA GLU A 75 1.72 3.52 0.80
C GLU A 75 0.28 4.00 0.98
N LEU A 76 -0.56 3.27 1.71
CA LEU A 76 -1.94 3.66 2.03
C LEU A 76 -1.96 4.98 2.84
N ILE A 77 -1.19 5.04 3.93
CA ILE A 77 -1.11 6.22 4.79
C ILE A 77 -0.51 7.41 4.02
N SER A 78 0.46 7.18 3.12
CA SER A 78 1.08 8.27 2.35
C SER A 78 0.14 8.96 1.35
N LYS A 79 -0.96 8.29 0.97
CA LYS A 79 -1.93 8.77 -0.01
C LYS A 79 -3.18 9.36 0.64
N GLY A 80 -3.42 9.08 1.92
CA GLY A 80 -4.56 9.61 2.65
C GLY A 80 -4.25 10.95 3.32
N THR A 81 -5.25 11.46 4.01
CA THR A 81 -5.18 12.67 4.85
C THR A 81 -6.02 12.57 6.13
N GLU A 82 -6.93 11.61 6.23
CA GLU A 82 -7.79 11.43 7.41
C GLU A 82 -7.97 9.95 7.80
N LEU A 83 -8.22 9.74 9.09
CA LEU A 83 -8.71 8.50 9.66
C LEU A 83 -10.24 8.56 9.68
N ASN A 84 -10.89 7.50 9.20
CA ASN A 84 -12.32 7.31 9.34
C ASN A 84 -12.55 6.24 10.41
N LEU A 85 -13.07 6.66 11.55
CA LEU A 85 -13.31 5.80 12.71
C LEU A 85 -14.56 4.94 12.49
N PRO A 86 -14.70 3.80 13.18
CA PRO A 86 -15.92 2.97 13.12
C PRO A 86 -17.20 3.72 13.51
N SER A 87 -17.07 4.79 14.32
CA SER A 87 -18.17 5.69 14.68
C SER A 87 -18.65 6.59 13.53
N GLY A 88 -17.91 6.66 12.42
CA GLY A 88 -18.12 7.60 11.32
C GLY A 88 -17.45 8.97 11.55
N GLU A 89 -16.79 9.16 12.69
CA GLU A 89 -15.98 10.34 12.95
C GLU A 89 -14.74 10.37 12.03
N LYS A 90 -14.41 11.57 11.56
CA LYS A 90 -13.29 11.85 10.67
C LYS A 90 -12.21 12.60 11.44
N VAL A 91 -11.02 12.03 11.53
CA VAL A 91 -9.89 12.62 12.24
C VAL A 91 -8.77 12.90 11.25
N PRO A 92 -8.52 14.16 10.86
CA PRO A 92 -7.42 14.50 9.98
C PRO A 92 -6.07 14.24 10.69
N TYR A 93 -5.10 13.69 9.97
CA TYR A 93 -3.72 13.64 10.43
C TYR A 93 -2.88 14.72 9.74
N ILE A 94 -1.93 15.26 10.47
CA ILE A 94 -1.11 16.40 10.04
C ILE A 94 0.21 15.97 9.41
N GLY A 95 0.53 14.68 9.49
CA GLY A 95 1.74 14.11 8.93
C GLY A 95 1.90 12.64 9.29
N TYR A 96 2.91 12.04 8.68
CA TYR A 96 3.34 10.69 8.98
C TYR A 96 4.85 10.57 8.77
N GLU A 97 5.48 9.66 9.51
CA GLU A 97 6.89 9.30 9.33
C GLU A 97 7.12 7.83 9.67
N THR A 98 8.25 7.28 9.25
CA THR A 98 8.69 5.95 9.64
C THR A 98 9.79 6.05 10.67
N GLN A 99 9.67 5.36 11.79
CA GLN A 99 10.72 5.24 12.78
C GLN A 99 10.77 3.80 13.29
N ASP A 100 11.97 3.23 13.31
CA ASP A 100 12.22 1.83 13.66
C ASP A 100 11.33 0.87 12.84
N ASN A 101 10.44 0.13 13.50
CA ASN A 101 9.51 -0.81 12.87
C ASN A 101 8.08 -0.26 12.75
N TYR A 102 7.90 1.05 12.95
CA TYR A 102 6.59 1.68 13.01
C TYR A 102 6.42 2.80 12.00
N ILE A 103 5.17 3.00 11.60
CA ILE A 103 4.69 4.22 10.97
C ILE A 103 4.03 5.03 12.07
N HIS A 104 4.53 6.25 12.26
CA HIS A 104 3.98 7.24 13.16
C HIS A 104 2.97 8.09 12.40
N ILE A 105 1.71 8.11 12.83
CA ILE A 105 0.69 9.02 12.29
C ILE A 105 0.51 10.16 13.28
N MET A 106 0.79 11.40 12.86
CA MET A 106 0.75 12.59 13.70
C MET A 106 -0.63 13.25 13.63
N LEU A 107 -1.18 13.63 14.78
CA LEU A 107 -2.51 14.21 14.90
C LEU A 107 -2.45 15.62 15.47
N ALA A 108 -3.42 16.46 15.12
CA ALA A 108 -3.58 17.76 15.76
C ALA A 108 -4.06 17.62 17.21
N ASP A 109 -5.05 16.75 17.41
CA ASP A 109 -5.69 16.50 18.71
C ASP A 109 -5.13 15.27 19.42
N LYS A 110 -5.37 15.20 20.74
CA LYS A 110 -4.97 14.05 21.55
C LYS A 110 -5.78 12.80 21.19
N PRO A 111 -5.14 11.69 20.76
CA PRO A 111 -5.86 10.49 20.37
C PRO A 111 -6.56 9.77 21.53
N THR A 112 -6.19 10.09 22.77
CA THR A 112 -6.88 9.59 23.98
C THR A 112 -8.37 9.96 24.01
N ALA A 113 -8.79 11.01 23.29
CA ALA A 113 -10.20 11.41 23.21
C ALA A 113 -11.09 10.36 22.52
N PHE A 114 -10.51 9.55 21.63
CA PHE A 114 -11.22 8.52 20.84
C PHE A 114 -10.51 7.16 20.92
N GLN A 115 -9.66 6.94 21.93
CA GLN A 115 -8.82 5.74 22.07
C GLN A 115 -9.62 4.44 21.89
N SER A 116 -10.76 4.29 22.57
CA SER A 116 -11.56 3.06 22.52
C SER A 116 -12.08 2.71 21.12
N ALA A 117 -12.14 3.67 20.20
CA ALA A 117 -12.56 3.47 18.82
C ALA A 117 -11.41 3.08 17.89
N ILE A 118 -10.17 3.36 18.26
CA ILE A 118 -9.00 3.24 17.37
C ILE A 118 -7.93 2.29 17.88
N GLU A 119 -7.91 2.00 19.18
CA GLU A 119 -6.88 1.15 19.77
C GLU A 119 -6.90 -0.24 19.16
N TYR A 120 -5.74 -0.88 19.04
CA TYR A 120 -5.68 -2.29 18.61
C TYR A 120 -6.60 -3.14 19.50
N PRO A 121 -7.41 -4.07 18.92
CA PRO A 121 -7.40 -4.56 17.54
C PRO A 121 -8.41 -3.90 16.59
N ASN A 122 -8.91 -2.71 16.91
CA ASN A 122 -9.92 -2.06 16.06
C ASN A 122 -9.35 -1.69 14.68
N GLU A 123 -10.19 -1.83 13.66
CA GLU A 123 -9.87 -1.38 12.30
C GLU A 123 -10.31 0.06 12.08
N ILE A 124 -9.44 0.84 11.45
CA ILE A 124 -9.71 2.21 11.02
C ILE A 124 -9.43 2.33 9.53
N THR A 125 -10.25 3.11 8.82
CA THR A 125 -10.07 3.31 7.37
C THR A 125 -9.23 4.55 7.12
N ILE A 126 -8.35 4.50 6.13
CA ILE A 126 -7.61 5.67 5.64
C ILE A 126 -8.35 6.26 4.43
N LYS A 127 -8.53 7.58 4.41
CA LYS A 127 -9.17 8.32 3.32
C LYS A 127 -8.30 9.47 2.82
#